data_AF-A0A0H1BI00-F1
#
_entry.id   AF-A0A0H1BI00-F1
#
_cell.length_a   1.000
_cell.length_b   1.000
_cell.length_c   1.000
_cell.angle_alpha   90.00
_cell.angle_beta   90.00
_cell.angle_gamma   90.00
#
_symmetry.space_group_name_H-M   'P 1'
#
loop_
_entity.id
_entity.type
_entity.pdbx_description
1 polymer ?
#
loop_
_entity_poly.entity_id
_entity_poly.type
_entity_poly.pdbx_seq_one_letter_code
_entity_poly.pdbx_strand_id
1 'polypeptide(L)'
;MTTETEIPSVSPLTAFADAHVAGQSMNPDDIPKPVWNPAPAIATLYDFPTMEPLKFLEYSHQHLLLPLRRDILHRAVVYEGDKTRQGTASTKWREDVRGSGRKIRPQKGTGRARLGDKKSPMLRGGGVAHGPHPRDFSTGLPKKVYDLAWRTALSYRYRRGQLIIVNDNITFPREVSPFWLTDVFEKNQWGKGFGRSLMITEVRKERLFKAVAQIGQHARVLDREDVDVKDLLETGRLIVEKTALDRMLFRHSSDLKTKPARA
;
A
#
# COMPACT_ATOMS: atom_id res chain seq x y z
N MET A 1 22.76 40.62 86.40
CA MET A 1 22.85 39.14 86.48
C MET A 1 22.30 38.60 85.17
N THR A 2 23.16 37.91 84.45
CA THR A 2 22.91 37.21 83.18
C THR A 2 21.92 36.08 83.36
N THR A 3 20.92 35.97 82.48
CA THR A 3 20.19 34.71 82.25
C THR A 3 20.02 34.53 80.75
N GLU A 4 20.58 33.41 80.28
CA GLU A 4 20.57 32.91 78.92
C GLU A 4 19.13 32.69 78.42
N THR A 5 18.87 33.04 77.16
CA THR A 5 17.67 32.62 76.44
C THR A 5 18.07 31.58 75.41
N GLU A 6 17.66 30.33 75.66
CA GLU A 6 17.92 29.17 74.81
C GLU A 6 17.28 29.33 73.42
N ILE A 7 18.04 28.96 72.39
CA ILE A 7 17.59 28.93 70.99
C ILE A 7 16.90 27.58 70.76
N PRO A 8 15.63 27.52 70.30
CA PRO A 8 14.98 26.25 70.04
C PRO A 8 15.56 25.57 68.80
N SER A 9 16.12 24.37 69.03
CA SER A 9 16.59 23.43 68.02
C SER A 9 15.41 22.74 67.33
N VAL A 10 14.96 23.28 66.19
CA VAL A 10 14.08 22.53 65.28
C VAL A 10 14.85 22.24 64.01
N SER A 11 15.25 20.99 63.86
CA SER A 11 15.96 20.44 62.71
C SER A 11 15.17 20.70 61.42
N PRO A 12 15.77 21.22 60.33
CA PRO A 12 15.07 21.47 59.07
C PRO A 12 14.55 20.21 58.36
N LEU A 13 14.87 19.02 58.90
CA LEU A 13 14.48 17.72 58.35
C LEU A 13 13.01 17.36 58.57
N THR A 14 12.34 17.90 59.60
CA THR A 14 10.91 17.62 59.84
C THR A 14 9.99 18.43 58.91
N ALA A 15 10.40 19.62 58.46
CA ALA A 15 9.60 20.43 57.53
C ALA A 15 9.48 19.81 56.12
N PHE A 16 10.46 19.00 55.70
CA PHE A 16 10.41 18.31 54.41
C PHE A 16 9.58 17.02 54.43
N ALA A 17 9.37 16.40 55.59
CA ALA A 17 8.62 15.15 55.71
C ALA A 17 7.10 15.34 55.50
N ASP A 18 6.55 16.48 55.97
CA ASP A 18 5.11 16.75 55.88
C ASP A 18 4.66 17.28 54.51
N ALA A 19 5.57 17.80 53.68
CA ALA A 19 5.26 18.30 52.35
C ALA A 19 4.96 17.19 51.31
N HIS A 20 5.36 15.94 51.59
CA HIS A 20 5.17 14.81 50.68
C HIS A 20 3.83 14.07 50.83
N VAL A 21 3.00 14.43 51.81
CA VAL A 21 1.73 13.71 52.10
C VAL A 21 0.49 14.42 51.50
N ALA A 22 0.62 15.65 50.99
CA ALA A 22 -0.50 16.39 50.39
C ALA A 22 -0.57 16.31 48.85
N GLY A 23 0.07 15.31 48.24
CA GLY A 23 -0.19 14.98 46.84
C GLY A 23 -1.56 14.30 46.73
N GLN A 24 -2.61 15.05 46.41
CA GLN A 24 -3.91 14.47 46.04
C GLN A 24 -3.65 13.34 45.03
N SER A 25 -3.99 12.11 45.40
CA SER A 25 -3.98 10.97 44.47
C SER A 25 -5.07 11.22 43.43
N MET A 26 -4.73 11.96 42.37
CA MET A 26 -5.65 12.13 41.25
C MET A 26 -5.96 10.76 40.68
N ASN A 27 -7.24 10.38 40.65
CA ASN A 27 -7.61 9.15 39.97
C ASN A 27 -7.17 9.28 38.50
N PRO A 28 -6.60 8.24 37.89
CA PRO A 28 -6.22 8.29 36.47
C PRO A 28 -7.41 8.59 35.55
N ASP A 29 -8.65 8.40 36.03
CA ASP A 29 -9.89 8.78 35.35
C ASP A 29 -10.27 10.28 35.48
N ASP A 30 -9.67 11.02 36.42
CA ASP A 30 -9.90 12.47 36.61
C ASP A 30 -9.07 13.32 35.62
N ILE A 31 -8.17 12.71 34.83
CA ILE A 31 -7.45 13.42 33.78
C ILE A 31 -8.43 13.68 32.63
N PRO A 32 -8.78 14.94 32.31
CA PRO A 32 -9.69 15.25 31.22
C PRO A 32 -9.11 14.69 29.92
N LYS A 33 -9.79 13.70 29.33
CA LYS A 33 -9.38 13.09 28.06
C LYS A 33 -9.49 14.16 26.97
N PRO A 34 -8.39 14.51 26.28
CA PRO A 34 -8.46 15.50 25.22
C PRO A 34 -9.39 14.98 24.10
N VAL A 35 -10.45 15.72 23.80
CA VAL A 35 -11.37 15.41 22.70
C VAL A 35 -10.77 15.95 21.41
N TRP A 36 -9.94 15.14 20.76
CA TRP A 36 -9.43 15.47 19.43
C TRP A 36 -10.42 15.02 18.37
N ASN A 37 -11.20 15.95 17.81
CA ASN A 37 -12.08 15.68 16.68
C ASN A 37 -11.47 16.27 15.39
N PRO A 38 -10.69 15.49 14.61
CA PRO A 38 -10.06 16.02 13.42
C PRO A 38 -11.11 16.35 12.35
N ALA A 39 -10.91 17.46 11.65
CA ALA A 39 -11.82 17.87 10.59
C ALA A 39 -11.93 16.79 9.49
N PRO A 40 -13.14 16.56 8.94
CA PRO A 40 -13.35 15.63 7.84
C PRO A 40 -12.68 16.14 6.55
N ALA A 41 -12.41 15.20 5.65
CA ALA A 41 -11.94 15.50 4.30
C ALA A 41 -13.14 15.85 3.41
N ILE A 42 -13.12 17.03 2.78
CA ILE A 42 -14.15 17.48 1.85
C ILE A 42 -13.66 17.20 0.42
N ALA A 43 -14.38 16.37 -0.33
CA ALA A 43 -14.07 16.07 -1.71
C ALA A 43 -15.22 16.49 -2.63
N THR A 44 -14.92 16.94 -3.84
CA THR A 44 -15.96 17.35 -4.80
C THR A 44 -16.34 16.16 -5.68
N LEU A 45 -17.63 15.92 -5.85
CA LEU A 45 -18.17 14.97 -6.81
C LEU A 45 -18.34 15.68 -8.16
N TYR A 46 -17.74 15.12 -9.20
CA TYR A 46 -17.86 15.64 -10.57
C TYR A 46 -18.81 14.78 -11.42
N ASP A 47 -19.49 15.41 -12.37
CA ASP A 47 -20.20 14.70 -13.44
C ASP A 47 -19.24 14.36 -14.58
N PHE A 48 -19.12 13.09 -14.96
CA PHE A 48 -18.34 12.72 -16.15
C PHE A 48 -19.29 12.55 -17.33
N PRO A 49 -18.99 13.18 -18.48
CA PRO A 49 -17.66 13.66 -18.92
C PRO A 49 -17.38 15.16 -18.81
N THR A 50 -18.38 15.97 -18.45
CA THR A 50 -18.31 17.44 -18.46
C THR A 50 -17.41 18.01 -17.38
N MET A 51 -17.16 17.24 -16.32
CA MET A 51 -16.42 17.63 -15.13
C MET A 51 -17.06 18.78 -14.35
N GLU A 52 -18.39 18.90 -14.42
CA GLU A 52 -19.13 19.87 -13.62
C GLU A 52 -19.18 19.43 -12.15
N PRO A 53 -18.89 20.32 -11.18
CA PRO A 53 -18.97 20.00 -9.76
C PRO A 53 -20.43 19.90 -9.32
N LEU A 54 -20.85 18.72 -8.87
CA LEU A 54 -22.23 18.44 -8.46
C LEU A 54 -22.47 18.72 -6.99
N LYS A 55 -21.63 18.16 -6.11
CA LYS A 55 -21.79 18.26 -4.65
C LYS A 55 -20.48 18.04 -3.91
N PHE A 56 -20.42 18.54 -2.69
CA PHE A 56 -19.38 18.18 -1.74
C PHE A 56 -19.72 16.87 -1.02
N LEU A 57 -18.71 16.03 -0.84
CA LEU A 57 -18.73 14.77 -0.13
C LEU A 57 -17.82 14.89 1.08
N GLU A 58 -18.30 14.41 2.23
CA GLU A 58 -17.52 14.39 3.46
C GLU A 58 -17.03 12.97 3.75
N TYR A 59 -15.72 12.85 3.96
CA TYR A 59 -15.05 11.60 4.33
C TYR A 59 -14.34 11.76 5.67
N SER A 60 -14.28 10.69 6.47
CA SER A 60 -13.52 10.69 7.72
C SER A 60 -12.05 11.05 7.48
N HIS A 61 -11.47 11.80 8.43
CA HIS A 61 -10.04 12.12 8.44
C HIS A 61 -9.15 10.87 8.28
N GLN A 62 -9.57 9.75 8.89
CA GLN A 62 -8.84 8.49 8.85
C GLN A 62 -8.90 7.76 7.49
N HIS A 63 -9.70 8.24 6.53
CA HIS A 63 -9.82 7.65 5.20
C HIS A 63 -8.98 8.40 4.15
N LEU A 64 -9.11 9.73 4.09
CA LEU A 64 -8.49 10.55 3.02
C LEU A 64 -7.47 11.57 3.52
N LEU A 65 -7.26 11.72 4.83
CA LEU A 65 -6.32 12.69 5.40
C LEU A 65 -5.24 12.06 6.28
N LEU A 66 -4.97 10.76 6.14
CA LEU A 66 -3.89 10.09 6.89
C LEU A 66 -2.51 10.66 6.55
N PRO A 67 -1.59 10.75 7.54
CA PRO A 67 -0.21 11.15 7.31
C PRO A 67 0.49 10.18 6.35
N LEU A 68 1.34 10.71 5.49
CA LEU A 68 2.11 9.91 4.55
C LEU A 68 3.10 9.02 5.29
N ARG A 69 2.90 7.70 5.21
CA ARG A 69 3.77 6.68 5.80
C ARG A 69 4.42 5.83 4.71
N ARG A 70 5.63 6.23 4.29
CA ARG A 70 6.38 5.58 3.21
C ARG A 70 6.76 4.14 3.54
N ASP A 71 7.04 3.85 4.81
CA ASP A 71 7.33 2.52 5.35
C ASP A 71 6.17 1.54 5.09
N ILE A 72 4.94 1.96 5.38
CA ILE A 72 3.75 1.13 5.19
C ILE A 72 3.46 0.92 3.70
N LEU A 73 3.53 2.00 2.90
CA LEU A 73 3.34 1.91 1.46
C LEU A 73 4.36 0.98 0.80
N HIS A 74 5.64 1.10 1.18
CA HIS A 74 6.70 0.23 0.68
C HIS A 74 6.41 -1.25 0.99
N ARG A 75 6.01 -1.56 2.24
CA ARG A 75 5.67 -2.94 2.63
C ARG A 75 4.52 -3.52 1.81
N ALA A 76 3.49 -2.72 1.55
CA ALA A 76 2.35 -3.17 0.73
C ALA A 76 2.75 -3.42 -0.72
N VAL A 77 3.52 -2.52 -1.34
CA VAL A 77 3.97 -2.66 -2.74
C VAL A 77 4.91 -3.85 -2.91
N VAL A 78 5.83 -4.08 -1.98
CA VAL A 78 6.72 -5.27 -2.01
C VAL A 78 5.90 -6.54 -1.85
N TYR A 79 4.97 -6.59 -0.90
CA TYR A 79 4.06 -7.73 -0.70
C TYR A 79 3.24 -8.05 -1.97
N GLU A 80 2.71 -7.03 -2.66
CA GLU A 80 2.02 -7.21 -3.93
C GLU A 80 2.96 -7.77 -5.00
N GLY A 81 4.16 -7.20 -5.15
CA GLY A 81 5.16 -7.66 -6.12
C GLY A 81 5.62 -9.10 -5.90
N ASP A 82 5.79 -9.50 -4.64
CA ASP A 82 6.13 -10.87 -4.26
C ASP A 82 5.01 -11.86 -4.62
N LYS A 83 3.75 -11.47 -4.43
CA LYS A 83 2.58 -12.28 -4.78
C LYS A 83 2.32 -12.39 -6.28
N THR A 84 2.60 -11.35 -7.06
CA THR A 84 2.43 -11.39 -8.53
C THR A 84 3.49 -12.26 -9.21
N ARG A 85 4.59 -12.59 -8.53
CA ARG A 85 5.71 -13.31 -9.12
C ARG A 85 5.36 -14.78 -9.39
N GLN A 86 5.52 -15.21 -10.65
CA GLN A 86 5.24 -16.60 -11.06
C GLN A 86 6.20 -17.65 -10.51
N GLY A 87 7.48 -17.29 -10.31
CA GLY A 87 8.47 -18.19 -9.69
C GLY A 87 8.81 -19.46 -10.47
N THR A 88 8.69 -19.48 -11.80
CA THR A 88 8.86 -20.67 -12.67
C THR A 88 10.30 -20.97 -13.11
N ALA A 89 11.28 -20.17 -12.67
CA ALA A 89 12.68 -20.36 -13.03
C ALA A 89 13.18 -21.73 -12.53
N SER A 90 13.67 -22.56 -13.44
CA SER A 90 14.13 -23.92 -13.14
C SER A 90 15.46 -24.20 -13.82
N THR A 91 16.35 -24.85 -13.09
CA THR A 91 17.63 -25.35 -13.58
C THR A 91 17.75 -26.82 -13.24
N LYS A 92 18.63 -27.54 -13.93
CA LYS A 92 18.89 -28.95 -13.64
C LYS A 92 20.04 -29.03 -12.64
N TRP A 93 19.79 -29.63 -11.49
CA TRP A 93 20.86 -30.04 -10.60
C TRP A 93 21.61 -31.24 -11.18
N ARG A 94 22.74 -31.59 -10.55
CA ARG A 94 23.53 -32.78 -10.93
C ARG A 94 22.71 -34.08 -10.94
N GLU A 95 21.61 -34.13 -10.22
CA GLU A 95 20.72 -35.29 -10.13
C GLU A 95 19.79 -35.35 -11.36
N ASP A 96 19.26 -34.20 -11.78
CA ASP A 96 18.33 -34.05 -12.90
C ASP A 96 19.01 -34.12 -14.28
N VAL A 97 20.31 -33.85 -14.34
CA VAL A 97 21.06 -33.92 -15.59
C VAL A 97 21.15 -35.37 -16.08
N ARG A 98 20.81 -35.59 -17.35
CA ARG A 98 20.91 -36.90 -18.00
C ARG A 98 22.37 -37.35 -18.08
N GLY A 99 22.73 -38.41 -17.35
CA GLY A 99 24.08 -38.97 -17.42
C GLY A 99 24.35 -40.12 -16.45
N SER A 100 25.42 -40.87 -16.72
CA SER A 100 25.90 -41.92 -15.83
C SER A 100 26.48 -41.34 -14.54
N GLY A 101 26.12 -41.95 -13.40
CA GLY A 101 26.76 -41.71 -12.10
C GLY A 101 28.08 -42.48 -11.91
N ARG A 102 28.54 -43.22 -12.93
CA ARG A 102 29.82 -43.93 -12.88
C ARG A 102 30.96 -42.93 -12.80
N LYS A 103 31.92 -43.22 -11.92
CA LYS A 103 33.17 -42.47 -11.82
C LYS A 103 33.92 -42.50 -13.15
N ILE A 104 34.28 -41.32 -13.67
CA ILE A 104 34.90 -41.15 -14.99
C ILE A 104 36.27 -41.83 -15.06
N ARG A 105 37.04 -41.81 -13.97
CA ARG A 105 38.36 -42.45 -13.90
C ARG A 105 38.78 -42.85 -12.48
N PRO A 106 39.77 -43.75 -12.31
CA PRO A 106 40.24 -44.20 -11.01
C PRO A 106 40.71 -43.06 -10.10
N GLN A 107 40.67 -43.30 -8.78
CA GLN A 107 41.00 -42.29 -7.76
C GLN A 107 42.46 -41.79 -7.83
N LYS A 108 43.37 -42.64 -8.31
CA LYS A 108 44.82 -42.40 -8.43
C LYS A 108 45.35 -43.08 -9.71
N GLY A 109 46.61 -42.82 -10.08
CA GLY A 109 47.28 -43.49 -11.20
C GLY A 109 47.02 -42.90 -12.60
N THR A 110 46.32 -41.76 -12.70
CA THR A 110 45.95 -41.16 -14.01
C THR A 110 46.70 -39.86 -14.35
N GLY A 111 47.56 -39.34 -13.47
CA GLY A 111 48.33 -38.10 -13.69
C GLY A 111 47.49 -36.82 -13.85
N ARG A 112 46.18 -36.86 -13.59
CA ARG A 112 45.23 -35.76 -13.81
C ARG A 112 44.43 -35.47 -12.53
N ALA A 113 43.82 -34.28 -12.38
CA ALA A 113 43.01 -33.87 -11.21
C ALA A 113 41.91 -34.89 -10.81
N ARG A 114 41.47 -35.05 -9.56
CA ARG A 114 40.46 -36.10 -9.27
C ARG A 114 39.09 -35.77 -9.88
N LEU A 115 38.37 -36.80 -10.36
CA LEU A 115 37.05 -36.60 -10.97
C LEU A 115 36.06 -37.70 -10.55
N GLY A 116 34.84 -37.27 -10.24
CA GLY A 116 33.71 -38.13 -9.91
C GLY A 116 32.95 -38.55 -11.16
N ASP A 117 31.64 -38.34 -11.14
CA ASP A 117 30.70 -38.55 -12.22
C ASP A 117 30.66 -37.37 -13.21
N LYS A 118 30.07 -37.61 -14.40
CA LYS A 118 30.01 -36.60 -15.47
C LYS A 118 28.99 -35.48 -15.25
N LYS A 119 28.11 -35.61 -14.25
CA LYS A 119 27.05 -34.64 -13.97
C LYS A 119 27.50 -33.52 -13.01
N SER A 120 28.76 -33.57 -12.57
CA SER A 120 29.36 -32.57 -11.68
C SER A 120 29.28 -31.15 -12.29
N PRO A 121 28.89 -30.14 -11.51
CA PRO A 121 28.81 -28.74 -11.98
C PRO A 121 30.15 -28.16 -12.43
N MET A 122 31.28 -28.75 -11.99
CA MET A 122 32.62 -28.35 -12.42
C MET A 122 32.89 -28.73 -13.90
N LEU A 123 32.13 -29.68 -14.44
CA LEU A 123 32.31 -30.18 -15.80
C LEU A 123 31.35 -29.50 -16.79
N ARG A 124 31.80 -29.35 -18.04
CA ARG A 124 30.94 -28.92 -19.15
C ARG A 124 29.81 -29.93 -19.34
N GLY A 125 28.57 -29.44 -19.42
CA GLY A 125 27.38 -30.28 -19.52
C GLY A 125 26.93 -30.93 -18.20
N GLY A 126 27.57 -30.57 -17.07
CA GLY A 126 27.09 -30.91 -15.73
C GLY A 126 25.89 -30.06 -15.28
N GLY A 127 25.35 -30.38 -14.11
CA GLY A 127 24.25 -29.61 -13.52
C GLY A 127 24.69 -28.23 -13.01
N VAL A 128 23.75 -27.35 -12.71
CA VAL A 128 24.02 -26.05 -12.10
C VAL A 128 24.03 -26.20 -10.58
N ALA A 129 25.08 -25.73 -9.91
CA ALA A 129 25.14 -25.70 -8.45
C ALA A 129 24.32 -24.52 -7.90
N HIS A 130 23.43 -24.79 -6.93
CA HIS A 130 22.54 -23.79 -6.33
C HIS A 130 21.76 -22.94 -7.36
N GLY A 131 21.44 -23.53 -8.50
CA GLY A 131 20.60 -22.89 -9.51
C GLY A 131 19.15 -22.74 -9.02
N PRO A 132 18.38 -21.81 -9.61
CA PRO A 132 17.00 -21.60 -9.23
C PRO A 132 16.15 -22.84 -9.54
N HIS A 133 15.20 -23.10 -8.65
CA HIS A 133 14.10 -24.04 -8.85
C HIS A 133 12.77 -23.33 -8.66
N PRO A 134 11.68 -23.87 -9.24
CA PRO A 134 10.36 -23.32 -9.03
C PRO A 134 10.04 -23.26 -7.55
N ARG A 135 9.69 -22.08 -7.05
CA ARG A 135 9.39 -21.84 -5.65
C ARG A 135 8.36 -20.73 -5.50
N ASP A 136 7.63 -20.78 -4.39
CA ASP A 136 6.76 -19.70 -4.01
C ASP A 136 7.58 -18.52 -3.46
N PHE A 137 7.28 -17.32 -3.95
CA PHE A 137 7.88 -16.06 -3.52
C PHE A 137 6.95 -15.26 -2.61
N SER A 138 5.71 -15.73 -2.40
CA SER A 138 4.70 -15.00 -1.65
C SER A 138 5.17 -14.72 -0.21
N THR A 139 5.01 -13.47 0.21
CA THR A 139 5.30 -13.02 1.58
C THR A 139 4.01 -12.73 2.34
N GLY A 140 4.06 -12.78 3.68
CA GLY A 140 2.92 -12.49 4.54
C GLY A 140 2.87 -11.01 4.97
N LEU A 141 1.68 -10.40 4.93
CA LEU A 141 1.44 -9.06 5.44
C LEU A 141 0.16 -9.03 6.29
N PRO A 142 0.17 -8.46 7.52
CA PRO A 142 -1.04 -8.35 8.32
C PRO A 142 -2.11 -7.52 7.61
N LYS A 143 -3.37 -8.01 7.61
CA LYS A 143 -4.49 -7.35 6.92
C LYS A 143 -4.65 -5.87 7.30
N LYS A 144 -4.55 -5.55 8.59
CA LYS A 144 -4.65 -4.16 9.09
C LYS A 144 -3.55 -3.24 8.54
N VAL A 145 -2.35 -3.77 8.31
CA VAL A 145 -1.23 -3.00 7.72
C VAL A 145 -1.51 -2.73 6.24
N TYR A 146 -2.04 -3.72 5.53
CA TYR A 146 -2.45 -3.56 4.13
C TYR A 146 -3.59 -2.54 3.97
N ASP A 147 -4.62 -2.62 4.82
CA ASP A 147 -5.74 -1.68 4.84
C ASP A 147 -5.30 -0.23 5.17
N LEU A 148 -4.31 -0.09 6.06
CA LEU A 148 -3.68 1.21 6.34
C LEU A 148 -2.88 1.72 5.13
N ALA A 149 -2.20 0.84 4.39
CA ALA A 149 -1.48 1.23 3.17
C ALA A 149 -2.44 1.76 2.10
N TRP A 150 -3.57 1.09 1.89
CA TRP A 150 -4.64 1.52 0.98
C TRP A 150 -5.11 2.95 1.26
N ARG A 151 -5.52 3.22 2.50
CA ARG A 151 -5.99 4.57 2.88
C ARG A 151 -4.87 5.60 2.86
N THR A 152 -3.64 5.22 3.18
CA THR A 152 -2.48 6.12 3.07
C THR A 152 -2.21 6.50 1.61
N ALA A 153 -2.34 5.56 0.67
CA ALA A 153 -2.18 5.82 -0.76
C ALA A 153 -3.28 6.75 -1.29
N LEU A 154 -4.54 6.49 -0.93
CA LEU A 154 -5.66 7.38 -1.27
C LEU A 154 -5.52 8.76 -0.65
N SER A 155 -5.10 8.85 0.61
CA SER A 155 -4.83 10.12 1.30
C SER A 155 -3.72 10.92 0.61
N TYR A 156 -2.67 10.24 0.16
CA TYR A 156 -1.60 10.86 -0.62
C TYR A 156 -2.11 11.45 -1.94
N ARG A 157 -2.99 10.73 -2.66
CA ARG A 157 -3.60 11.25 -3.89
C ARG A 157 -4.53 12.41 -3.64
N TYR A 158 -5.35 12.32 -2.59
CA TYR A 158 -6.26 13.39 -2.18
C TYR A 158 -5.50 14.68 -1.86
N ARG A 159 -4.46 14.62 -1.03
CA ARG A 159 -3.63 15.79 -0.67
C ARG A 159 -2.96 16.48 -1.86
N ARG A 160 -2.70 15.73 -2.94
CA ARG A 160 -2.10 16.27 -4.17
C ARG A 160 -3.13 16.75 -5.20
N GLY A 161 -4.43 16.68 -4.90
CA GLY A 161 -5.50 16.98 -5.86
C GLY A 161 -5.55 16.00 -7.03
N GLN A 162 -5.00 14.79 -6.86
CA GLN A 162 -4.91 13.76 -7.90
C GLN A 162 -6.05 12.74 -7.81
N LEU A 163 -6.82 12.76 -6.73
CA LEU A 163 -8.03 11.94 -6.55
C LEU A 163 -9.23 12.73 -7.08
N ILE A 164 -9.85 12.22 -8.14
CA ILE A 164 -10.99 12.82 -8.82
C ILE A 164 -12.16 11.87 -8.63
N ILE A 165 -13.17 12.31 -7.88
CA ILE A 165 -14.36 11.52 -7.58
C ILE A 165 -15.44 11.89 -8.59
N VAL A 166 -15.97 10.87 -9.25
CA VAL A 166 -16.93 11.02 -10.34
C VAL A 166 -18.24 10.33 -9.95
N ASN A 167 -19.35 10.77 -10.54
CA ASN A 167 -20.59 10.01 -10.48
C ASN A 167 -20.41 8.57 -11.00
N ASP A 168 -21.34 7.67 -10.65
CA ASP A 168 -21.23 6.23 -10.93
C ASP A 168 -21.42 5.86 -12.42
N ASN A 169 -21.34 6.87 -13.30
CA ASN A 169 -21.60 6.75 -14.72
C ASN A 169 -20.38 7.16 -15.56
N ILE A 170 -19.22 6.51 -15.34
CA ILE A 170 -18.12 6.60 -16.31
C ILE A 170 -18.53 5.82 -17.57
N THR A 171 -19.26 6.46 -18.46
CA THR A 171 -19.64 5.96 -19.78
C THR A 171 -19.49 7.05 -20.82
N PHE A 172 -19.55 6.67 -22.10
CA PHE A 172 -19.59 7.61 -23.21
C PHE A 172 -20.76 7.25 -24.14
N PRO A 173 -21.32 8.23 -24.86
CA PRO A 173 -22.50 8.01 -25.69
C PRO A 173 -22.25 6.92 -26.74
N ARG A 174 -23.29 6.14 -27.05
CA ARG A 174 -23.13 4.93 -27.88
C ARG A 174 -22.63 5.23 -29.30
N GLU A 175 -22.98 6.40 -29.79
CA GLU A 175 -22.75 6.92 -31.14
C GLU A 175 -21.32 7.44 -31.33
N VAL A 176 -20.58 7.60 -30.24
CA VAL A 176 -19.29 8.28 -30.26
C VAL A 176 -18.16 7.26 -30.35
N SER A 177 -17.18 7.58 -31.20
CA SER A 177 -15.97 6.77 -31.39
C SER A 177 -15.17 6.64 -30.08
N PRO A 178 -14.53 5.49 -29.81
CA PRO A 178 -13.64 5.30 -28.66
C PRO A 178 -12.56 6.39 -28.52
N PHE A 179 -12.15 7.01 -29.62
CA PHE A 179 -11.16 8.10 -29.63
C PHE A 179 -11.66 9.37 -28.94
N TRP A 180 -12.95 9.59 -28.76
CA TRP A 180 -13.44 10.78 -28.05
C TRP A 180 -12.93 10.89 -26.60
N LEU A 181 -12.59 9.75 -25.97
CA LEU A 181 -11.94 9.77 -24.65
C LEU A 181 -10.57 10.47 -24.69
N THR A 182 -9.84 10.48 -25.82
CA THR A 182 -8.59 11.24 -25.94
C THR A 182 -8.85 12.73 -25.82
N ASP A 183 -9.90 13.23 -26.46
CA ASP A 183 -10.26 14.66 -26.40
C ASP A 183 -10.64 15.07 -24.97
N VAL A 184 -11.37 14.22 -24.25
CA VAL A 184 -11.70 14.44 -22.83
C VAL A 184 -10.42 14.46 -21.98
N PHE A 185 -9.50 13.53 -22.23
CA PHE A 185 -8.23 13.48 -21.51
C PHE A 185 -7.32 14.66 -21.84
N GLU A 186 -7.32 15.17 -23.07
CA GLU A 186 -6.52 16.32 -23.47
C GLU A 186 -7.08 17.62 -22.89
N LYS A 187 -8.40 17.84 -22.99
CA LYS A 187 -9.08 19.01 -22.39
C LYS A 187 -8.84 19.12 -20.90
N ASN A 188 -8.88 17.99 -20.20
CA ASN A 188 -8.68 17.94 -18.74
C ASN A 188 -7.20 17.80 -18.33
N GLN A 189 -6.24 17.80 -19.27
CA GLN A 189 -4.81 17.62 -18.98
C GLN A 189 -4.48 16.30 -18.25
N TRP A 190 -5.18 15.23 -18.62
CA TRP A 190 -5.09 13.89 -18.03
C TRP A 190 -4.40 12.86 -18.95
N GLY A 191 -4.12 13.26 -20.19
CA GLY A 191 -3.40 12.45 -21.17
C GLY A 191 -1.90 12.34 -20.89
N LYS A 192 -1.20 11.60 -21.76
CA LYS A 192 0.24 11.24 -21.66
C LYS A 192 1.17 12.39 -21.28
N GLY A 193 0.91 13.61 -21.78
CA GLY A 193 1.72 14.79 -21.50
C GLY A 193 1.79 15.18 -20.01
N PHE A 194 0.80 14.78 -19.22
CA PHE A 194 0.71 15.05 -17.79
C PHE A 194 0.75 13.77 -16.94
N GLY A 195 1.34 12.70 -17.48
CA GLY A 195 1.35 11.36 -16.90
C GLY A 195 0.26 10.47 -17.49
N ARG A 196 -0.13 9.42 -16.75
CA ARG A 196 -1.23 8.52 -17.12
C ARG A 196 -2.38 8.67 -16.14
N SER A 197 -3.60 8.36 -16.56
CA SER A 197 -4.76 8.35 -15.66
C SER A 197 -5.27 6.94 -15.42
N LEU A 198 -5.63 6.62 -14.17
CA LEU A 198 -6.29 5.36 -13.83
C LEU A 198 -7.76 5.62 -13.56
N MET A 199 -8.63 4.97 -14.32
CA MET A 199 -10.08 4.94 -14.10
C MET A 199 -10.46 3.71 -13.29
N ILE A 200 -11.24 3.89 -12.23
CA ILE A 200 -11.75 2.80 -11.38
C ILE A 200 -13.28 2.80 -11.45
N THR A 201 -13.84 1.69 -11.95
CA THR A 201 -15.28 1.47 -12.04
C THR A 201 -15.76 0.48 -10.97
N GLU A 202 -16.99 0.64 -10.48
CA GLU A 202 -17.58 -0.33 -9.56
C GLU A 202 -17.90 -1.65 -10.26
N VAL A 203 -18.48 -1.56 -11.45
CA VAL A 203 -18.85 -2.72 -12.29
C VAL A 203 -18.10 -2.64 -13.60
N ARG A 204 -17.60 -3.79 -14.06
CA ARG A 204 -16.89 -3.89 -15.34
C ARG A 204 -17.77 -3.47 -16.51
N LYS A 205 -17.45 -2.33 -17.12
CA LYS A 205 -18.12 -1.78 -18.31
C LYS A 205 -17.31 -2.13 -19.57
N GLU A 206 -17.63 -3.23 -20.26
CA GLU A 206 -16.82 -3.75 -21.38
C GLU A 206 -16.45 -2.71 -22.45
N ARG A 207 -17.41 -1.84 -22.82
CA ARG A 207 -17.17 -0.79 -23.82
C ARG A 207 -16.08 0.18 -23.38
N LEU A 208 -16.09 0.59 -22.10
CA LEU A 208 -15.07 1.45 -21.53
C LEU A 208 -13.71 0.75 -21.53
N PHE A 209 -13.67 -0.52 -21.13
CA PHE A 209 -12.43 -1.33 -21.15
C PHE A 209 -11.85 -1.44 -22.56
N LYS A 210 -12.67 -1.74 -23.57
CA LYS A 210 -12.24 -1.83 -24.97
C LYS A 210 -11.74 -0.47 -25.48
N ALA A 211 -12.45 0.61 -25.17
CA ALA A 211 -12.06 1.96 -25.58
C ALA A 211 -10.74 2.39 -24.94
N VAL A 212 -10.61 2.26 -23.62
CA VAL A 212 -9.40 2.62 -22.88
C VAL A 212 -8.21 1.74 -23.29
N ALA A 213 -8.41 0.47 -23.61
CA ALA A 213 -7.36 -0.41 -24.13
C ALA A 213 -6.79 0.07 -25.46
N GLN A 214 -7.61 0.65 -26.35
CA GLN A 214 -7.15 1.26 -27.61
C GLN A 214 -6.31 2.52 -27.37
N ILE A 215 -6.62 3.30 -26.33
CA ILE A 215 -5.93 4.56 -25.98
C ILE A 215 -4.95 4.39 -24.81
N GLY A 216 -4.42 3.18 -24.60
CA GLY A 216 -3.70 2.77 -23.37
C GLY A 216 -2.47 3.60 -22.98
N GLN A 217 -1.99 4.48 -23.87
CA GLN A 217 -0.96 5.47 -23.57
C GLN A 217 -1.44 6.58 -22.63
N HIS A 218 -2.72 6.96 -22.68
CA HIS A 218 -3.30 8.05 -21.89
C HIS A 218 -3.86 7.53 -20.57
N ALA A 219 -4.56 6.39 -20.61
CA ALA A 219 -5.25 5.87 -19.43
C ALA A 219 -5.24 4.34 -19.34
N ARG A 220 -5.46 3.86 -18.12
CA ARG A 220 -5.79 2.46 -17.80
C ARG A 220 -7.13 2.46 -17.07
N VAL A 221 -7.89 1.39 -17.24
CA VAL A 221 -9.14 1.18 -16.50
C VAL A 221 -9.06 -0.15 -15.76
N LEU A 222 -9.49 -0.13 -14.51
CA LEU A 222 -9.60 -1.28 -13.62
C LEU A 222 -10.99 -1.27 -12.98
N ASP A 223 -11.52 -2.44 -12.72
CA ASP A 223 -12.68 -2.62 -11.85
C ASP A 223 -12.21 -2.66 -10.40
N ARG A 224 -13.12 -2.34 -9.46
CA ARG A 224 -12.82 -2.25 -8.03
C ARG A 224 -12.05 -3.45 -7.47
N GLU A 225 -12.30 -4.66 -8.00
CA GLU A 225 -11.74 -5.90 -7.45
C GLU A 225 -10.29 -6.15 -7.88
N ASP A 226 -9.91 -5.61 -9.03
CA ASP A 226 -8.60 -5.76 -9.66
C ASP A 226 -7.63 -4.60 -9.33
N VAL A 227 -8.02 -3.66 -8.48
CA VAL A 227 -7.15 -2.54 -8.07
C VAL A 227 -6.23 -2.98 -6.93
N ASP A 228 -4.94 -2.70 -7.07
CA ASP A 228 -3.92 -2.86 -6.02
C ASP A 228 -3.38 -1.51 -5.48
N VAL A 229 -2.66 -1.52 -4.34
CA VAL A 229 -1.99 -0.33 -3.80
C VAL A 229 -0.97 0.22 -4.78
N LYS A 230 -0.27 -0.66 -5.49
CA LYS A 230 0.66 -0.28 -6.56
C LYS A 230 -0.04 0.51 -7.67
N ASP A 231 -1.21 0.08 -8.13
CA ASP A 231 -1.94 0.76 -9.21
C ASP A 231 -2.37 2.18 -8.78
N LEU A 232 -2.78 2.35 -7.52
CA LEU A 232 -3.08 3.66 -6.95
C LEU A 232 -1.87 4.61 -6.96
N LEU A 233 -0.64 4.10 -6.96
CA LEU A 233 0.60 4.88 -6.87
C LEU A 233 1.34 5.04 -8.21
N GLU A 234 1.04 4.22 -9.22
CA GLU A 234 1.74 4.23 -10.50
C GLU A 234 1.37 5.43 -11.39
N THR A 235 0.07 5.74 -11.49
CA THR A 235 -0.44 6.74 -12.43
C THR A 235 -0.32 8.18 -11.91
N GLY A 236 -0.56 9.17 -12.75
CA GLY A 236 -0.56 10.58 -12.35
C GLY A 236 -1.83 10.97 -11.58
N ARG A 237 -2.99 10.51 -12.07
CA ARG A 237 -4.32 10.84 -11.55
C ARG A 237 -5.18 9.60 -11.41
N LEU A 238 -6.07 9.66 -10.41
CA LEU A 238 -7.01 8.60 -10.09
C LEU A 238 -8.43 9.13 -10.27
N ILE A 239 -9.17 8.55 -11.21
CA ILE A 239 -10.56 8.88 -11.54
C ILE A 239 -11.41 7.72 -11.03
N VAL A 240 -12.21 7.94 -9.98
CA VAL A 240 -12.92 6.86 -9.28
C VAL A 240 -14.40 7.17 -9.21
N GLU A 241 -15.23 6.18 -9.54
CA GLU A 241 -16.67 6.25 -9.26
C GLU A 241 -16.92 6.35 -7.76
N LYS A 242 -17.86 7.20 -7.35
CA LYS A 242 -18.17 7.43 -5.94
C LYS A 242 -18.46 6.13 -5.20
N THR A 243 -19.33 5.28 -5.75
CA THR A 243 -19.69 3.97 -5.15
C THR A 243 -18.49 3.04 -5.04
N ALA A 244 -17.60 3.05 -6.04
CA ALA A 244 -16.36 2.28 -6.00
C ALA A 244 -15.45 2.73 -4.87
N LEU A 245 -15.25 4.05 -4.71
CA LEU A 245 -14.46 4.61 -3.62
C LEU A 245 -15.04 4.25 -2.25
N ASP A 246 -16.35 4.40 -2.06
CA ASP A 246 -17.02 4.11 -0.80
C ASP A 246 -16.87 2.61 -0.43
N ARG A 247 -17.01 1.70 -1.40
CA ARG A 247 -16.82 0.25 -1.21
C ARG A 247 -15.36 -0.13 -0.95
N MET A 248 -14.40 0.51 -1.62
CA MET A 248 -12.98 0.32 -1.36
C MET A 248 -12.62 0.73 0.08
N LEU A 249 -13.07 1.92 0.50
CA LEU A 249 -12.84 2.40 1.86
C LEU A 249 -13.49 1.49 2.90
N PHE A 250 -14.71 0.99 2.64
CA PHE A 250 -15.38 0.03 3.52
C PHE A 250 -14.61 -1.29 3.66
N ARG A 251 -14.04 -1.80 2.57
CA ARG A 251 -13.24 -3.03 2.60
C ARG A 251 -11.93 -2.84 3.39
N HIS A 252 -11.32 -1.67 3.29
CA HIS A 252 -10.02 -1.34 3.85
C HIS A 252 -10.08 -0.52 5.15
N SER A 253 -11.14 -0.70 5.94
CA SER A 253 -11.31 -0.07 7.26
C SER A 253 -11.29 -1.08 8.41
N SER A 254 -10.63 -2.24 8.27
CA SER A 254 -10.66 -3.30 9.31
C SER A 254 -9.87 -2.96 10.58
N ASP A 255 -9.00 -1.95 10.51
CA ASP A 255 -8.28 -1.40 11.65
C ASP A 255 -9.10 -0.34 12.41
N LEU A 256 -10.13 0.23 11.78
CA LEU A 256 -10.99 1.24 12.38
C LEU A 256 -12.17 0.60 13.13
N LYS A 257 -12.60 1.26 14.22
CA LYS A 257 -13.84 0.92 14.92
C LYS A 257 -15.07 1.45 14.19
N THR A 258 -14.94 2.59 13.50
CA THR A 258 -16.01 3.25 12.74
C THR A 258 -15.91 2.81 11.27
N LYS A 259 -16.95 2.15 10.75
CA LYS A 259 -17.05 1.79 9.34
C LYS A 259 -17.69 2.95 8.55
N PRO A 260 -17.24 3.25 7.32
CA PRO A 260 -17.94 4.22 6.47
C PRO A 260 -19.37 3.75 6.17
N ALA A 261 -20.24 4.70 5.79
CA ALA A 261 -21.62 4.41 5.42
C ALA A 261 -21.67 3.36 4.30
N ARG A 262 -22.58 2.39 4.44
CA ARG A 262 -22.79 1.35 3.42
C ARG A 262 -23.52 2.01 2.24
N ALA A 263 -22.90 1.96 1.06
CA ALA A 263 -23.50 2.42 -0.19
C ALA A 263 -24.70 1.57 -0.59
#